data_AF-A0A7V4IK37-F1
#
_entry.id   AF-A0A7V4IK37-F1
#
_cell.length_a   1.000
_cell.length_b   1.000
_cell.length_c   1.000
_cell.angle_alpha   90.00
_cell.angle_beta   90.00
_cell.angle_gamma   90.00
#
_symmetry.space_group_name_H-M   'P 1'
#
loop_
_entity.id
_entity.type
_entity.pdbx_description
1 polymer ?
#
loop_
_entity_poly.entity_id
_entity_poly.type
_entity_poly.pdbx_seq_one_letter_code
_entity_poly.pdbx_strand_id
1 'polypeptide(L)'
;MLIWKQLTNLEVMNNLEEIIKVLEKIPEDYWTNDSIEEAIITYIKAKDEKLGNYLWPMRVSLSGRKASPGPFDLAEVLGKEVTIKRLRFASSLLKNPMQD
;
A
#
# COMPACT_ATOMS: atom_id res chain seq x y z
N MET A 1 -6.35 13.30 20.97
CA MET A 1 -5.07 12.58 20.87
C MET A 1 -5.19 11.57 19.73
N LEU A 2 -4.43 11.80 18.64
CA LEU A 2 -4.44 10.95 17.45
C LEU A 2 -3.86 9.59 17.84
N ILE A 3 -4.66 8.53 17.75
CA ILE A 3 -4.17 7.15 17.93
C ILE A 3 -3.20 6.88 16.77
N TRP A 4 -1.92 7.19 16.96
CA TRP A 4 -0.87 6.81 16.04
C TRP A 4 -0.55 5.34 16.34
N LYS A 5 -1.29 4.43 15.69
CA LYS A 5 -1.20 2.99 15.94
C LYS A 5 0.17 2.44 15.50
N GLN A 6 0.81 1.69 16.39
CA GLN A 6 1.93 0.82 16.05
C GLN A 6 1.37 -0.42 15.36
N LEU A 7 1.45 -0.48 14.04
CA LEU A 7 1.31 -1.75 13.32
C LEU A 7 2.58 -2.58 13.55
N THR A 8 2.42 -3.87 13.80
CA THR A 8 3.52 -4.84 13.79
C THR A 8 4.01 -5.06 12.36
N ASN A 9 5.25 -5.54 12.19
CA ASN A 9 5.77 -5.90 10.86
C ASN A 9 4.87 -6.92 10.15
N LEU A 10 4.28 -7.85 10.90
CA LEU A 10 3.35 -8.85 10.37
C LEU A 10 2.06 -8.20 9.83
N GLU A 11 1.47 -7.27 10.57
CA GLU A 11 0.28 -6.53 10.11
C GLU A 11 0.58 -5.66 8.90
N VAL A 12 1.72 -4.95 8.89
CA VAL A 12 2.15 -4.15 7.74
C VAL A 12 2.32 -5.05 6.51
N MET A 13 3.02 -6.18 6.65
CA MET A 13 3.23 -7.14 5.57
C MET A 13 1.90 -7.66 5.01
N ASN A 14 0.98 -8.08 5.87
CA ASN A 14 -0.32 -8.58 5.46
C ASN A 14 -1.13 -7.50 4.72
N ASN A 15 -1.14 -6.27 5.22
CA ASN A 15 -1.83 -5.16 4.58
C ASN A 15 -1.25 -4.85 3.19
N LEU A 16 0.08 -4.88 3.02
CA LEU A 16 0.72 -4.68 1.73
C LEU A 16 0.39 -5.80 0.73
N GLU A 17 0.41 -7.07 1.16
CA GLU A 17 0.03 -8.22 0.31
C GLU A 17 -1.43 -8.13 -0.15
N GLU A 18 -2.33 -7.66 0.70
CA GLU A 18 -3.72 -7.44 0.32
C GLU A 18 -3.87 -6.31 -0.70
N ILE A 19 -3.18 -5.19 -0.51
CA ILE A 19 -3.17 -4.08 -1.49
C ILE A 19 -2.62 -4.57 -2.83
N ILE A 20 -1.55 -5.36 -2.85
CA ILE A 20 -1.00 -5.93 -4.08
C ILE A 20 -2.07 -6.75 -4.82
N LYS A 21 -2.81 -7.63 -4.12
CA LYS A 21 -3.88 -8.44 -4.73
C LYS A 21 -5.03 -7.60 -5.31
N VAL A 22 -5.32 -6.45 -4.72
CA VAL A 22 -6.32 -5.51 -5.25
C VAL A 22 -5.79 -4.84 -6.52
N LEU A 23 -4.57 -4.30 -6.45
CA LEU A 23 -3.92 -3.60 -7.56
C LEU A 23 -3.68 -4.50 -8.78
N GLU A 24 -3.36 -5.77 -8.58
CA GLU A 24 -3.15 -6.73 -9.67
C GLU A 24 -4.37 -6.90 -10.58
N LYS A 25 -5.58 -6.67 -10.03
CA LYS A 25 -6.85 -6.78 -10.76
C LYS A 25 -7.17 -5.55 -11.62
N ILE A 26 -6.49 -4.42 -11.41
CA ILE A 26 -6.71 -3.20 -12.20
C ILE A 26 -5.95 -3.35 -13.54
N PRO A 27 -6.61 -3.33 -14.70
CA PRO A 27 -5.90 -3.35 -15.99
C PRO A 27 -5.02 -2.10 -16.17
N GLU A 28 -3.95 -2.22 -16.95
CA GLU A 28 -3.01 -1.11 -17.16
C GLU A 28 -3.66 0.12 -17.83
N ASP A 29 -4.60 -0.10 -18.77
CA ASP A 29 -5.38 0.96 -19.41
C ASP A 29 -6.28 1.74 -18.44
N TYR A 30 -6.53 1.19 -17.24
CA TYR A 30 -7.31 1.81 -16.17
C TYR A 30 -6.43 2.19 -14.96
N TRP A 31 -5.12 2.27 -15.14
CA TRP A 31 -4.19 2.62 -14.07
C TRP A 31 -4.16 4.14 -13.83
N THR A 32 -5.24 4.66 -13.27
CA THR A 32 -5.39 6.07 -12.88
C THR A 32 -5.53 6.22 -11.37
N ASN A 33 -5.27 7.42 -10.85
CA ASN A 33 -5.44 7.74 -9.43
C ASN A 33 -6.81 7.32 -8.90
N ASP A 34 -7.87 7.78 -9.56
CA ASP A 34 -9.26 7.53 -9.17
C ASP A 34 -9.59 6.03 -9.14
N SER A 35 -9.16 5.28 -10.16
CA SER A 35 -9.40 3.84 -10.25
C SER A 35 -8.68 3.07 -9.14
N ILE A 36 -7.45 3.49 -8.81
CA ILE A 36 -6.64 2.90 -7.73
C ILE A 36 -7.26 3.23 -6.37
N GLU A 37 -7.65 4.48 -6.14
CA GLU A 37 -8.30 4.95 -4.92
C GLU A 37 -9.60 4.18 -4.69
N GLU A 38 -10.49 4.14 -5.69
CA GLU A 38 -11.78 3.47 -5.60
C GLU A 38 -11.61 1.99 -5.25
N ALA A 39 -10.73 1.27 -5.95
CA ALA A 39 -10.50 -0.15 -5.73
C ALA A 39 -9.99 -0.44 -4.30
N ILE A 40 -9.01 0.33 -3.83
CA ILE A 40 -8.41 0.15 -2.50
C ILE A 40 -9.39 0.53 -1.39
N ILE A 41 -10.04 1.70 -1.49
CA ILE A 41 -10.97 2.18 -0.47
C ILE A 41 -12.17 1.25 -0.37
N THR A 42 -12.74 0.82 -1.51
CA THR A 42 -13.87 -0.11 -1.53
C THR A 42 -13.51 -1.43 -0.85
N TYR A 43 -12.33 -1.99 -1.15
CA TYR A 43 -11.85 -3.22 -0.52
C TYR A 43 -11.69 -3.07 1.00
N ILE A 44 -11.04 -2.00 1.47
CA ILE A 44 -10.80 -1.80 2.91
C ILE A 44 -12.11 -1.56 3.66
N LYS A 45 -13.03 -0.77 3.09
CA LYS A 45 -14.35 -0.52 3.68
C LYS A 45 -15.18 -1.80 3.77
N ALA A 46 -15.15 -2.65 2.74
CA ALA A 46 -15.85 -3.94 2.76
C ALA A 46 -15.35 -4.89 3.87
N LYS A 47 -14.11 -4.69 4.34
CA LYS A 47 -13.52 -5.43 5.46
C LYS A 47 -13.74 -4.78 6.83
N ASP A 48 -14.40 -3.62 6.91
CA ASP A 48 -14.53 -2.80 8.12
C ASP A 48 -13.17 -2.46 8.78
N GLU A 49 -12.16 -2.23 7.94
CA GLU A 49 -10.79 -1.97 8.37
C GLU A 49 -10.43 -0.48 8.32
N LYS A 50 -9.39 -0.09 9.09
CA LYS A 50 -8.96 1.31 9.12
C LYS A 50 -8.10 1.64 7.89
N LEU A 51 -8.56 2.59 7.06
CA LEU A 51 -7.81 3.08 5.88
C LEU A 51 -6.35 3.42 6.20
N GLY A 52 -6.10 4.13 7.30
CA GLY A 52 -4.75 4.53 7.70
C GLY A 52 -3.78 3.35 7.90
N ASN A 53 -4.27 2.17 8.25
CA ASN A 53 -3.45 0.98 8.43
C ASN A 53 -2.90 0.41 7.11
N TYR A 54 -3.49 0.80 5.97
CA TYR A 54 -3.11 0.33 4.64
C TYR A 54 -2.45 1.45 3.83
N LEU A 55 -3.05 2.65 3.84
CA LEU A 55 -2.61 3.79 3.05
C LEU A 55 -1.26 4.35 3.52
N TRP A 56 -0.99 4.34 4.83
CA TRP A 56 0.29 4.81 5.34
C TRP A 56 1.44 3.86 4.95
N PRO A 57 1.35 2.52 5.17
CA PRO A 57 2.35 1.60 4.65
C PRO A 57 2.58 1.73 3.15
N MET A 58 1.50 1.74 2.36
CA MET A 58 1.60 1.87 0.90
C MET A 58 2.39 3.13 0.51
N ARG A 59 2.07 4.29 1.09
CA ARG A 59 2.78 5.54 0.80
C ARG A 59 4.27 5.45 1.12
N VAL A 60 4.63 4.90 2.29
CA VAL A 60 6.03 4.75 2.70
C VAL A 60 6.76 3.77 1.79
N SER A 61 6.13 2.64 1.44
CA SER A 61 6.69 1.64 0.53
C SER A 61 6.95 2.18 -0.88
N LEU A 62 6.10 3.09 -1.38
CA LEU A 62 6.26 3.66 -2.73
C LEU A 62 7.25 4.82 -2.78
N SER A 63 7.33 5.63 -1.72
CA SER A 63 8.16 6.85 -1.72
C SER A 63 9.49 6.73 -0.98
N GLY A 64 9.64 5.76 -0.08
CA GLY A 64 10.75 5.67 0.87
C GLY A 64 10.79 6.83 1.88
N ARG A 65 9.74 7.67 1.95
CA ARG A 65 9.70 8.89 2.76
C ARG A 65 8.39 8.96 3.55
N LYS A 66 8.44 9.57 4.74
CA LYS A 66 7.23 9.81 5.56
C LYS A 66 6.39 10.98 5.05
N ALA A 67 7.01 11.97 4.42
CA ALA A 67 6.37 13.11 3.75
C ALA A 67 6.51 12.94 2.23
N SER A 68 5.38 12.74 1.57
CA SER A 68 5.26 12.48 0.13
C SER A 68 3.81 12.72 -0.31
N PRO A 69 3.55 12.81 -1.64
CA PRO A 69 2.20 12.80 -2.19
C PRO A 69 1.36 11.60 -1.72
N GLY A 70 0.07 11.60 -2.04
CA GLY A 70 -0.81 10.49 -1.68
C GLY A 70 -0.31 9.16 -2.26
N PRO A 71 -0.62 8.02 -1.62
CA PRO A 71 -0.23 6.71 -2.14
C PRO A 71 -0.78 6.45 -3.56
N PHE A 72 -1.94 7.01 -3.90
CA PHE A 72 -2.58 6.87 -5.21
C PHE A 72 -1.86 7.70 -6.28
N ASP A 73 -1.50 8.96 -5.98
CA ASP A 73 -0.69 9.81 -6.87
C ASP A 73 0.64 9.13 -7.19
N LEU A 74 1.28 8.58 -6.16
CA LEU A 74 2.54 7.85 -6.31
C LEU A 74 2.36 6.60 -7.19
N ALA A 75 1.28 5.84 -6.97
CA ALA A 75 1.03 4.63 -7.73
C ALA A 75 0.75 4.93 -9.21
N GLU A 76 -0.03 5.97 -9.51
CA GLU A 76 -0.31 6.43 -10.86
C GLU A 76 0.99 6.85 -11.59
N VAL A 77 1.77 7.75 -10.98
CA VAL A 77 3.03 8.24 -11.58
C VAL A 77 4.06 7.13 -11.80
N LEU A 78 4.10 6.14 -10.91
CA LEU A 78 5.02 5.00 -11.04
C LEU A 78 4.58 3.98 -12.09
N GLY A 79 3.28 3.90 -12.39
CA GLY A 79 2.69 2.82 -13.18
C GLY A 79 2.55 1.51 -12.40
N LYS A 80 1.82 0.56 -13.00
CA LYS A 80 1.41 -0.71 -12.37
C LYS A 80 2.59 -1.58 -11.95
N GLU A 81 3.48 -1.88 -12.90
CA GLU A 81 4.58 -2.82 -12.66
C GLU A 81 5.53 -2.34 -11.56
N VAL A 82 5.93 -1.06 -11.60
CA VAL A 82 6.85 -0.47 -10.62
C VAL A 82 6.20 -0.40 -9.25
N THR A 83 4.92 -0.02 -9.18
CA THR A 83 4.13 -0.01 -7.95
C THR A 83 4.14 -1.38 -7.30
N ILE A 84 3.70 -2.41 -8.01
CA ILE A 84 3.63 -3.78 -7.48
C ILE A 84 5.02 -4.27 -7.05
N LYS A 85 6.06 -4.02 -7.85
CA LYS A 85 7.43 -4.40 -7.53
C LYS A 85 7.92 -3.78 -6.22
N ARG A 86 7.67 -2.47 -6.00
CA ARG A 86 8.07 -1.77 -4.78
C ARG A 86 7.32 -2.29 -3.55
N LEU A 87 6.02 -2.52 -3.67
CA LEU A 87 5.22 -3.07 -2.58
C LEU A 87 5.65 -4.48 -2.21
N ARG A 88 5.93 -5.34 -3.20
CA ARG A 88 6.46 -6.70 -2.96
C ARG A 88 7.83 -6.67 -2.29
N PHE A 89 8.71 -5.77 -2.74
CA PHE A 89 10.01 -5.58 -2.10
C PHE A 89 9.85 -5.15 -0.64
N ALA A 90 9.03 -4.14 -0.35
CA ALA A 90 8.77 -3.69 1.01
C ALA A 90 8.16 -4.80 1.89
N SER A 91 7.20 -5.59 1.37
CA SER A 91 6.65 -6.77 2.04
C SER A 91 7.74 -7.81 2.37
N SER A 92 8.68 -8.06 1.45
CA SER A 92 9.77 -9.02 1.65
C SER A 92 10.75 -8.62 2.77
N LEU A 93 10.99 -7.32 2.96
CA LEU A 93 11.82 -6.81 4.05
C LEU A 93 11.19 -7.03 5.43
N LEU A 94 9.88 -7.24 5.50
CA LEU A 94 9.16 -7.50 6.74
C LEU A 94 9.11 -9.00 7.08
N LYS A 95 9.34 -9.89 6.10
CA LYS A 95 9.43 -11.35 6.30
C LYS A 95 10.70 -11.78 7.02
N ASN A 96 11.80 -11.07 6.79
CA ASN A 96 13.06 -11.27 7.47
C ASN A 96 13.30 -10.07 8.39
N PRO A 97 12.97 -10.14 9.69
CA PRO A 97 13.60 -9.20 10.61
C PRO A 97 15.10 -9.44 10.45
N MET A 98 15.83 -8.48 9.87
CA MET A 98 17.28 -8.49 9.99
C MET A 98 17.56 -8.60 11.48
N GLN A 99 18.17 -9.71 11.88
CA GLN A 99 18.90 -9.81 13.13
C GLN A 99 20.04 -8.80 13.01
N ASP A 100 19.80 -7.59 13.49
CA ASP A 100 20.86 -6.72 13.98
C ASP A 100 20.91 -6.88 15.50
#